data_AF-B5B500-F1
#
_entry.id   AF-B5B500-F1
#
_cell.length_a   1.000
_cell.length_b   1.000
_cell.length_c   1.000
_cell.angle_alpha   90.00
_cell.angle_beta   90.00
_cell.angle_gamma   90.00
#
_symmetry.space_group_name_H-M   'P 1'
#
loop_
_entity.id
_entity.type
_entity.pdbx_description
1 polymer ?
#
loop_
_entity_poly.entity_id
_entity_poly.type
_entity_poly.pdbx_seq_one_letter_code
_entity_poly.pdbx_strand_id
1 'polypeptide(L)'
;MPRLLLILGVMIILCSFFLSVSRLLNCLIVVENLNVLLLFITMLSQRGEAYVFFIALMVIFTVEVMLGLVVLTRLWDSSELIDIVGW
;
A
#
# COMPACT_ATOMS: atom_id res chain seq x y z
N MET A 1 10.74 22.59 -2.61
CA MET A 1 10.51 21.95 -1.30
C MET A 1 9.56 20.74 -1.32
N PRO A 2 8.42 20.69 -2.03
CA PRO A 2 7.49 19.54 -1.90
C PRO A 2 8.08 18.21 -2.41
N ARG A 3 8.95 18.26 -3.42
CA ARG A 3 9.63 17.07 -3.98
C ARG A 3 10.54 16.34 -2.98
N LEU A 4 11.15 17.07 -2.04
CA LEU A 4 12.09 16.52 -1.06
C LEU A 4 11.34 15.79 0.05
N LEU A 5 10.24 16.37 0.53
CA LEU A 5 9.27 15.73 1.43
C LEU A 5 8.67 14.46 0.83
N LEU A 6 8.44 14.47 -0.48
CA LEU A 6 7.92 13.33 -1.23
C LEU A 6 8.89 12.14 -1.22
N ILE A 7 10.14 12.41 -1.59
CA ILE A 7 11.19 11.40 -1.59
C ILE A 7 11.39 10.88 -0.16
N LEU A 8 11.40 11.76 0.84
CA LEU A 8 11.52 11.37 2.23
C LEU A 8 10.36 10.46 2.68
N GLY A 9 9.12 10.82 2.33
CA GLY A 9 7.92 10.04 2.64
C GLY A 9 7.94 8.65 2.00
N VAL A 10 8.31 8.56 0.72
CA VAL A 10 8.46 7.29 0.00
C VAL A 10 9.55 6.42 0.64
N MET A 11 10.69 7.01 1.02
CA MET A 11 11.79 6.29 1.66
C MET A 11 11.41 5.77 3.05
N ILE A 12 10.67 6.56 3.84
CA ILE A 12 10.18 6.16 5.17
C ILE A 12 9.21 4.97 5.04
N ILE A 13 8.33 5.00 4.05
CA ILE A 13 7.34 3.95 3.82
C ILE A 13 8.00 2.67 3.29
N LEU A 14 8.95 2.76 2.36
CA LEU A 14 9.74 1.61 1.89
C LEU A 14 10.55 0.96 3.03
N CYS A 15 11.13 1.79 3.91
CA CYS A 15 11.83 1.30 5.09
C CYS A 15 10.85 0.60 6.07
N SER A 16 9.67 1.16 6.26
CA SER A 16 8.60 0.59 7.10
C SER A 16 8.04 -0.72 6.53
N PHE A 17 8.00 -0.85 5.19
CA PHE A 17 7.63 -2.07 4.50
C PHE A 17 8.63 -3.20 4.82
N PHE A 18 9.93 -2.92 4.70
CA PHE A 18 11.00 -3.87 5.04
C PHE A 18 10.97 -4.30 6.51
N LEU A 19 10.67 -3.38 7.42
CA LEU A 19 10.59 -3.64 8.85
C LEU A 19 9.33 -4.45 9.24
N SER A 20 8.25 -4.36 8.45
CA SER A 20 6.96 -4.99 8.75
C SER A 20 6.72 -6.30 8.00
N VAL A 21 7.72 -6.87 7.32
CA VAL A 21 7.60 -8.13 6.55
C VAL A 21 7.05 -9.30 7.39
N SER A 22 7.30 -9.30 8.70
CA SER A 22 6.80 -10.32 9.63
C SER A 22 5.30 -10.27 9.90
N ARG A 23 4.62 -9.15 9.60
CA ARG A 23 3.18 -8.96 9.81
C ARG A 23 2.55 -8.36 8.56
N LEU A 24 1.95 -9.22 7.74
CA LEU A 24 1.32 -8.85 6.46
C LEU A 24 0.25 -7.75 6.58
N LEU A 25 -0.54 -7.76 7.65
CA LEU A 25 -1.54 -6.71 7.93
C LEU A 25 -0.89 -5.34 8.11
N ASN A 26 0.21 -5.29 8.85
CA ASN A 26 0.93 -4.05 9.15
C ASN A 26 1.68 -3.54 7.90
N CYS A 27 2.06 -4.44 7.00
CA CYS A 27 2.57 -4.14 5.69
C CYS A 27 1.51 -3.48 4.79
N LEU A 28 0.29 -4.03 4.74
CA LEU A 28 -0.86 -3.45 4.03
C LEU A 28 -1.19 -2.02 4.52
N ILE A 29 -1.16 -1.79 5.83
CA ILE A 29 -1.41 -0.46 6.42
C ILE A 29 -0.35 0.56 5.98
N VAL A 30 0.94 0.15 5.95
CA VAL A 30 2.03 1.02 5.48
C VAL A 30 1.83 1.38 4.00
N VAL A 31 1.44 0.39 3.19
CA VAL A 31 1.17 0.55 1.76
C VAL A 31 -0.03 1.49 1.51
N GLU A 32 -1.12 1.37 2.26
CA GLU A 32 -2.25 2.31 2.13
C GLU A 32 -1.85 3.76 2.45
N ASN A 33 -1.01 3.98 3.46
CA ASN A 33 -0.52 5.31 3.79
C ASN A 33 0.32 5.92 2.65
N LEU A 34 1.04 5.10 1.88
CA LEU A 34 1.74 5.54 0.67
C LEU A 34 0.77 5.99 -0.42
N ASN A 35 -0.29 5.22 -0.63
CA ASN A 35 -1.28 5.50 -1.66
C ASN A 35 -2.02 6.81 -1.39
N VAL A 36 -2.38 7.06 -0.12
CA VAL A 36 -2.98 8.34 0.31
C VAL A 36 -2.01 9.51 0.08
N LEU A 37 -0.73 9.33 0.40
CA LEU A 37 0.30 10.35 0.17
C LEU A 37 0.43 10.67 -1.33
N LEU A 38 0.50 9.63 -2.18
CA LEU A 38 0.57 9.75 -3.64
C LEU A 38 -0.65 10.47 -4.23
N LEU A 39 -1.86 10.10 -3.79
CA LEU A 39 -3.08 10.80 -4.21
C LEU A 39 -3.05 12.28 -3.83
N PHE A 40 -2.62 12.59 -2.59
CA PHE A 40 -2.52 13.97 -2.11
C PHE A 40 -1.55 14.81 -2.96
N ILE A 41 -0.44 14.22 -3.38
CA ILE A 41 0.53 14.88 -4.27
C ILE A 41 -0.08 15.19 -5.64
N THR A 42 -0.80 14.22 -6.21
CA THR A 42 -1.43 14.42 -7.53
C THR A 42 -2.52 15.49 -7.51
N MET A 43 -3.27 15.58 -6.40
CA MET A 43 -4.20 16.70 -6.15
C MET A 43 -3.48 18.05 -6.05
N LEU A 44 -2.39 18.14 -5.29
CA LEU A 44 -1.61 19.38 -5.15
C LEU A 44 -0.95 19.83 -6.45
N SER A 45 -0.70 18.93 -7.40
CA SER A 45 -0.03 19.27 -8.65
C SER A 45 -0.89 20.14 -9.59
N GLN A 46 -2.22 20.22 -9.40
CA GLN A 46 -3.21 21.09 -10.09
C GLN A 46 -2.97 21.39 -11.60
N ARG A 47 -2.29 20.50 -12.33
CA ARG A 47 -2.18 20.60 -13.79
C ARG A 47 -3.37 19.86 -14.38
N GLY A 48 -4.07 20.45 -15.35
CA GLY A 48 -5.28 19.86 -15.94
C GLY A 48 -5.09 18.42 -16.44
N GLU A 49 -3.89 18.08 -16.90
CA GLU A 49 -3.52 16.73 -17.34
C GLU A 49 -3.36 15.72 -16.19
N ALA A 50 -3.15 16.19 -14.95
CA ALA A 50 -2.97 15.34 -13.78
C ALA A 50 -4.28 14.69 -13.31
N TYR A 51 -5.43 15.11 -13.83
CA TYR A 51 -6.73 14.53 -13.45
C TYR A 51 -6.88 13.08 -13.95
N VAL A 52 -6.45 12.80 -15.18
CA VAL A 52 -6.45 11.44 -15.74
C VAL A 52 -5.47 10.56 -14.95
N PHE A 53 -4.32 11.12 -14.58
CA PHE A 53 -3.32 10.43 -13.76
C PHE A 53 -3.82 10.14 -12.34
N PHE A 54 -4.55 11.08 -11.72
CA PHE A 54 -5.19 10.90 -10.41
C PHE A 54 -6.18 9.73 -10.43
N ILE A 55 -7.06 9.67 -11.43
CA ILE A 55 -8.05 8.60 -11.57
C ILE A 55 -7.35 7.26 -11.82
N ALA A 56 -6.35 7.22 -12.71
CA ALA A 56 -5.61 5.99 -13.00
C ALA A 56 -4.92 5.43 -11.73
N LEU A 57 -4.28 6.30 -10.94
CA LEU A 57 -3.66 5.89 -9.67
C LEU A 57 -4.69 5.41 -8.65
N MET A 58 -5.84 6.07 -8.55
CA MET A 58 -6.90 5.63 -7.63
C MET A 58 -7.36 4.19 -7.93
N VAL A 59 -7.50 3.84 -9.21
CA VAL A 59 -7.86 2.47 -9.63
C VAL A 59 -6.75 1.47 -9.35
N ILE A 60 -5.49 1.85 -9.57
CA ILE A 60 -4.35 0.96 -9.28
C ILE A 60 -4.26 0.68 -7.77
N PHE A 61 -4.43 1.72 -6.93
CA PHE A 61 -4.38 1.57 -5.48
C PHE A 61 -5.50 0.70 -4.92
N THR A 62 -6.71 0.77 -5.49
CA THR A 62 -7.80 -0.12 -5.05
C THR A 62 -7.52 -1.57 -5.42
N VAL A 63 -6.96 -1.84 -6.60
CA VAL A 63 -6.56 -3.20 -7.00
C VAL A 63 -5.46 -3.74 -6.09
N GLU A 64 -4.47 -2.92 -5.75
CA GLU A 64 -3.37 -3.28 -4.85
C GLU A 64 -3.88 -3.70 -3.46
N VAL A 65 -4.76 -2.92 -2.84
CA VAL A 65 -5.35 -3.23 -1.53
C VAL A 65 -6.19 -4.51 -1.61
N MET A 66 -7.00 -4.67 -2.66
CA MET A 66 -7.79 -5.88 -2.87
C MET A 66 -6.90 -7.13 -3.00
N LEU A 67 -5.83 -7.06 -3.78
CA LEU A 67 -4.88 -8.16 -3.92
C LEU A 67 -4.16 -8.45 -2.60
N GLY A 68 -3.74 -7.42 -1.87
CA GLY A 68 -3.12 -7.57 -0.56
C GLY A 68 -4.03 -8.30 0.43
N LEU A 69 -5.31 -7.91 0.49
CA LEU A 69 -6.31 -8.56 1.35
C LEU A 69 -6.61 -9.99 0.90
N VAL A 70 -6.67 -10.27 -0.40
CA VAL A 70 -6.85 -11.64 -0.91
C VAL A 70 -5.65 -12.52 -0.54
N VAL A 71 -4.43 -12.03 -0.68
CA VAL A 71 -3.24 -12.78 -0.27
C VAL A 71 -3.26 -13.02 1.24
N LEU A 72 -3.67 -12.02 2.03
CA LEU A 72 -3.79 -12.14 3.48
C LEU A 72 -4.80 -13.23 3.88
N THR A 73 -5.99 -13.24 3.27
CA THR A 73 -7.01 -14.25 3.59
C THR A 73 -6.57 -15.65 3.20
N ARG A 74 -5.89 -15.82 2.06
CA ARG A 74 -5.33 -17.12 1.67
C ARG A 74 -4.23 -17.61 2.60
N LEU A 75 -3.36 -16.72 3.05
CA LEU A 75 -2.32 -17.07 4.01
C LEU A 75 -2.92 -17.38 5.39
N TRP A 76 -3.94 -16.65 5.80
CA TRP A 76 -4.70 -16.93 7.01
C TRP A 76 -5.37 -18.32 6.95
N ASP A 77 -6.10 -18.63 5.88
CA ASP A 77 -6.71 -19.95 5.66
C ASP A 77 -5.65 -21.07 5.70
N SER A 78 -4.47 -20.85 5.10
CA SER A 78 -3.38 -21.83 5.12
C SER A 78 -2.74 -22.00 6.50
N SER A 79 -2.69 -20.94 7.30
CA SER A 79 -2.16 -20.97 8.66
C SER A 79 -3.14 -21.66 9.62
N GLU A 80 -4.44 -21.39 9.49
CA GLU A 80 -5.47 -22.13 10.23
C GLU A 80 -5.51 -23.61 9.83
N LEU A 81 -5.30 -23.93 8.55
CA LEU A 81 -5.17 -25.33 8.11
C LEU A 81 -3.93 -26.02 8.70
N ILE A 82 -2.82 -25.31 8.91
CA ILE A 82 -1.64 -25.84 9.59
C ILE A 82 -1.94 -26.09 11.07
N ASP A 83 -2.68 -25.22 11.74
CA ASP A 83 -3.10 -25.42 13.13
C ASP A 83 -4.13 -26.57 13.29
N ILE A 84 -4.97 -26.83 12.28
CA ILE A 84 -5.94 -27.95 12.31
C ILE A 84 -5.29 -29.30 11.98
N VAL A 85 -4.27 -29.33 11.10
CA VAL A 85 -3.60 -30.56 10.66
C VAL A 85 -2.37 -30.89 11.52
N GLY A 86 -1.85 -29.94 12.30
CA GLY A 86 -0.68 -30.09 13.15
C GLY A 86 -0.98 -30.54 14.59
N TRP A 87 -0.90 -31.87 14.79
CA TRP A 87 -0.78 -32.62 16.07
C TRP A 87 -2.02 -32.76 16.97
#